data_AF-A0A7S0I7K7-F1
#
_entry.id   AF-A0A7S0I7K7-F1
#
_cell.length_a   1.000
_cell.length_b   1.000
_cell.length_c   1.000
_cell.angle_alpha   90.00
_cell.angle_beta   90.00
_cell.angle_gamma   90.00
#
_symmetry.space_group_name_H-M   'P 1'
#
loop_
_entity.id
_entity.type
_entity.pdbx_description
1 polymer ?
#
loop_
_entity_poly.entity_id
_entity_poly.type
_entity_poly.pdbx_seq_one_letter_code
_entity_poly.pdbx_strand_id
1 'polypeptide(L)'
;MCLVLVAIAVLGAATALMSAEPRRYVVILDGGSQGTRAHVYAMRVAPGPRPRHTEELGVMRVKPGLSSFASDPEGAGESLRPLYEFARSLVPDAYVARTPIVLMATAGLRSVPDRGARDAILRSCRASLARSPFLFRDAWAEVIAGSKEGLYAWVAANYAADSLFARDPRYTLGVLELGGASMQVTFKVPEDAPAPPDEFTEHIHVPTVKPHPSDLAGAGAGATPSPSRTRDAEPGVTEITVYTHSALGLGQEAAFEAHERALRAELSSRRGATTELSDPCVPVGYVSKRSDASQIRPGGNFTACVDRARALLGLRDPCPHERCGVKGSYLPPAIRGEMLATENFFYTARFLGLPERATIAQMAGAGERVCGAEWRSLVAAHLGANRAARGEGEDETFEEDESSLAMYCFSSALIVAALSHGLKLPAQAKIRFSNSVGGKAVDWAMGAAIAFTAAAVEREEEWLLGSGNRWTSAYGDVVGFDWRILVLVFAVLVLVLV
;
A
#
# COMPACT_ATOMS: atom_id res chain seq x y z
N MET A 1 11.20 54.50 -8.80
CA MET A 1 11.83 53.29 -8.21
C MET A 1 10.84 52.46 -7.37
N CYS A 2 10.11 53.04 -6.41
CA CYS A 2 9.17 52.29 -5.55
C CYS A 2 8.00 51.65 -6.31
N LEU A 3 7.39 52.35 -7.29
CA LEU A 3 6.30 51.83 -8.11
C LEU A 3 6.71 50.65 -9.01
N VAL A 4 7.95 50.65 -9.51
CA VAL A 4 8.51 49.56 -10.34
C VAL A 4 8.72 48.30 -9.50
N LEU A 5 9.22 48.45 -8.27
CA LEU A 5 9.38 47.33 -7.33
C LEU A 5 8.04 46.73 -6.90
N VAL A 6 7.01 47.58 -6.69
CA VAL A 6 5.64 47.12 -6.41
C VAL A 6 5.05 46.40 -7.62
N ALA A 7 5.23 46.92 -8.83
CA ALA A 7 4.78 46.26 -10.05
C ALA A 7 5.45 44.89 -10.27
N ILE A 8 6.77 44.79 -10.07
CA ILE A 8 7.51 43.51 -10.15
C ILE A 8 7.03 42.53 -9.07
N ALA A 9 6.80 43.00 -7.84
CA ALA A 9 6.31 42.15 -6.76
C ALA A 9 4.88 41.65 -7.02
N VAL A 10 3.99 42.51 -7.53
CA VAL A 10 2.61 42.14 -7.89
C VAL A 10 2.61 41.20 -9.10
N LEU A 11 3.42 41.47 -10.13
CA LEU A 11 3.53 40.61 -11.30
C LEU A 11 4.16 39.25 -10.93
N GLY A 12 5.16 39.24 -10.06
CA GLY A 12 5.80 38.04 -9.50
C GLY A 12 4.85 37.22 -8.62
N ALA A 13 4.05 37.88 -7.79
CA ALA A 13 3.00 37.23 -7.00
C ALA A 13 1.88 36.67 -7.89
N ALA A 14 1.45 37.41 -8.91
CA ALA A 14 0.45 36.96 -9.87
C ALA A 14 0.96 35.78 -10.72
N THR A 15 2.20 35.82 -11.22
CA THR A 15 2.81 34.67 -11.94
C THR A 15 3.00 33.48 -11.02
N ALA A 16 3.40 33.67 -9.75
CA ALA A 16 3.48 32.57 -8.78
C ALA A 16 2.11 31.96 -8.47
N LEU A 17 1.04 32.78 -8.36
CA LEU A 17 -0.34 32.31 -8.18
C LEU A 17 -0.85 31.55 -9.41
N MET A 18 -0.52 32.03 -10.62
CA MET A 18 -0.89 31.37 -11.88
C MET A 18 -0.03 30.14 -12.20
N SER A 19 1.16 30.03 -11.60
CA SER A 19 2.05 28.86 -11.68
C SER A 19 1.78 27.81 -10.60
N ALA A 20 0.87 28.08 -9.65
CA ALA A 20 0.53 27.11 -8.61
C ALA A 20 -0.32 25.98 -9.22
N GLU A 21 0.28 24.79 -9.30
CA GLU A 21 -0.40 23.60 -9.81
C GLU A 21 -1.73 23.36 -9.06
N PRO A 22 -2.85 23.13 -9.78
CA PRO A 22 -4.14 22.93 -9.15
C PRO A 22 -4.11 21.75 -8.18
N ARG A 23 -4.44 22.02 -6.90
CA ARG A 23 -4.71 20.97 -5.92
C ARG A 23 -6.00 20.24 -6.27
N ARG A 24 -5.96 18.91 -6.18
CA ARG A 24 -7.06 17.98 -6.36
C ARG A 24 -7.10 17.03 -5.17
N TYR A 25 -8.26 16.44 -4.92
CA TYR A 25 -8.45 15.56 -3.79
C TYR A 25 -9.06 14.25 -4.26
N VAL A 26 -8.72 13.16 -3.58
CA VAL A 26 -9.29 11.83 -3.79
C VAL A 26 -9.48 11.18 -2.43
N VAL A 27 -10.64 10.56 -2.22
CA VAL A 27 -10.94 9.76 -1.03
C VAL A 27 -10.91 8.29 -1.43
N ILE A 28 -9.99 7.52 -0.85
CA ILE A 28 -9.92 6.06 -1.02
C ILE A 28 -10.48 5.40 0.23
N LEU A 29 -11.51 4.57 0.06
CA LEU A 29 -12.04 3.70 1.09
C LEU A 29 -11.43 2.30 0.93
N ASP A 30 -10.57 1.91 1.87
CA ASP A 30 -10.03 0.55 2.00
C ASP A 30 -11.04 -0.31 2.75
N GLY A 31 -11.72 -1.21 2.03
CA GLY A 31 -12.65 -2.19 2.60
C GLY A 31 -11.95 -3.44 3.14
N GLY A 32 -11.09 -3.27 4.14
CA GLY A 32 -10.32 -4.33 4.79
C GLY A 32 -11.16 -5.33 5.63
N SER A 33 -10.57 -6.47 5.96
CA SER A 33 -11.21 -7.52 6.78
C SER A 33 -11.48 -7.07 8.21
N GLN A 34 -10.57 -6.30 8.80
CA GLN A 34 -10.62 -5.89 10.21
C GLN A 34 -11.34 -4.53 10.42
N GLY A 35 -11.78 -3.90 9.36
CA GLY A 35 -12.35 -2.56 9.38
C GLY A 35 -12.23 -1.87 8.03
N THR A 36 -12.98 -0.80 7.86
CA THR A 36 -12.90 0.05 6.66
C THR A 36 -12.20 1.35 7.00
N ARG A 37 -11.26 1.77 6.15
CA ARG A 37 -10.50 3.01 6.34
C ARG A 37 -10.82 4.02 5.25
N ALA A 38 -10.88 5.30 5.59
CA ALA A 38 -10.87 6.40 4.63
C ALA A 38 -9.51 7.07 4.65
N HIS A 39 -8.85 7.07 3.50
CA HIS A 39 -7.64 7.84 3.23
C HIS A 39 -8.02 9.06 2.39
N VAL A 40 -7.62 10.25 2.83
CA VAL A 40 -7.88 11.50 2.12
C VAL A 40 -6.58 12.06 1.57
N TYR A 41 -6.46 12.10 0.26
CA TYR A 41 -5.25 12.57 -0.41
C TYR A 41 -5.48 13.93 -1.06
N ALA A 42 -4.53 14.85 -0.88
CA ALA A 42 -4.36 16.03 -1.70
C ALA A 42 -3.24 15.80 -2.72
N MET A 43 -3.57 15.97 -4.00
CA MET A 43 -2.67 15.77 -5.12
C MET A 43 -2.43 17.08 -5.87
N ARG A 44 -1.18 17.33 -6.25
CA ARG A 44 -0.85 18.41 -7.19
C ARG A 44 -0.74 17.82 -8.59
N VAL A 45 -1.59 18.33 -9.49
CA VAL A 45 -1.69 17.87 -10.87
C VAL A 45 -1.16 18.97 -11.78
N ALA A 46 -0.07 18.69 -12.49
CA ALA A 46 0.53 19.60 -13.45
C ALA A 46 0.17 19.17 -14.88
N PRO A 47 0.15 20.08 -15.87
CA PRO A 47 1.09 20.03 -16.98
C PRO A 47 1.54 18.71 -17.61
N GLY A 48 0.75 17.65 -17.74
CA GLY A 48 1.25 16.37 -18.27
C GLY A 48 1.21 15.22 -17.26
N PRO A 49 1.98 14.15 -17.48
CA PRO A 49 1.55 12.84 -17.01
C PRO A 49 1.97 12.51 -15.56
N ARG A 50 2.49 13.48 -14.80
CA ARG A 50 3.08 13.25 -13.47
C ARG A 50 2.28 13.93 -12.35
N PRO A 51 1.61 13.18 -11.46
CA PRO A 51 1.24 13.69 -10.14
C PRO A 51 2.53 13.94 -9.35
N ARG A 52 2.95 15.21 -9.18
CA ARG A 52 4.26 15.52 -8.59
C ARG A 52 4.29 15.38 -7.07
N HIS A 53 3.14 15.59 -6.42
CA HIS A 53 3.05 15.55 -4.97
C HIS A 53 1.71 14.98 -4.53
N THR A 54 1.77 13.90 -3.77
CA THR A 54 0.64 13.31 -3.04
C THR A 54 0.88 13.54 -1.55
N GLU A 55 -0.08 14.17 -0.89
CA GLU A 55 -0.09 14.48 0.54
C GLU A 55 -1.28 13.75 1.17
N GLU A 56 -1.05 12.91 2.17
CA GLU A 56 -2.14 12.32 2.95
C GLU A 56 -2.58 13.33 4.01
N LEU A 57 -3.83 13.77 3.95
CA LEU A 57 -4.41 14.73 4.88
C LEU A 57 -4.88 14.07 6.18
N GLY A 58 -5.20 12.79 6.12
CA GLY A 58 -5.63 12.01 7.27
C GLY A 58 -6.22 10.67 6.90
N VAL A 59 -6.21 9.78 7.90
CA VAL A 59 -6.79 8.44 7.84
C VAL A 59 -7.76 8.26 9.00
N MET A 60 -8.95 7.72 8.73
CA MET A 60 -9.88 7.28 9.77
C MET A 60 -10.29 5.83 9.50
N ARG A 61 -10.50 5.06 10.58
CA ARG A 61 -10.96 3.68 10.52
C ARG A 61 -12.27 3.49 11.28
N VAL A 62 -13.14 2.65 10.74
CA VAL A 62 -14.30 2.09 11.46
C VAL A 62 -14.18 0.57 11.57
N LYS A 63 -14.83 -0.01 12.60
CA LYS A 63 -14.96 -1.45 12.81
C LYS A 63 -16.45 -1.81 12.94
N PRO A 64 -16.90 -3.03 12.56
CA PRO A 64 -16.10 -4.10 11.95
C PRO A 64 -15.83 -3.84 10.45
N GLY A 65 -15.12 -4.76 9.77
CA GLY A 65 -14.92 -4.69 8.32
C GLY A 65 -16.16 -5.09 7.52
N LEU A 66 -16.20 -4.77 6.22
CA LEU A 66 -17.37 -4.99 5.37
C LEU A 66 -17.82 -6.47 5.30
N SER A 67 -16.89 -7.41 5.42
CA SER A 67 -17.19 -8.85 5.40
C SER A 67 -18.04 -9.31 6.60
N SER A 68 -18.01 -8.58 7.72
CA SER A 68 -18.80 -8.90 8.91
C SER A 68 -20.30 -8.63 8.73
N PHE A 69 -20.68 -7.90 7.69
CA PHE A 69 -22.05 -7.54 7.37
C PHE A 69 -22.74 -8.55 6.42
N ALA A 70 -22.22 -9.78 6.30
CA ALA A 70 -22.80 -10.81 5.42
C ALA A 70 -24.26 -11.14 5.76
N SER A 71 -24.64 -11.04 7.04
CA SER A 71 -26.03 -11.22 7.52
C SER A 71 -26.84 -9.92 7.61
N ASP A 72 -26.20 -8.76 7.44
CA ASP A 72 -26.84 -7.43 7.48
C ASP A 72 -26.20 -6.48 6.44
N PRO A 73 -26.49 -6.67 5.13
CA PRO A 73 -25.88 -5.85 4.09
C PRO A 73 -26.22 -4.35 4.18
N GLU A 74 -27.38 -3.98 4.73
CA GLU A 74 -27.76 -2.57 4.90
C GLU A 74 -26.82 -1.87 5.88
N GLY A 75 -26.50 -2.52 7.00
CA GLY A 75 -25.51 -2.04 7.97
C GLY A 75 -24.14 -1.73 7.36
N ALA A 76 -23.72 -2.44 6.30
CA ALA A 76 -22.46 -2.17 5.62
C ALA A 76 -22.40 -0.76 5.01
N GLY A 77 -23.48 -0.32 4.34
CA GLY A 77 -23.56 1.01 3.74
C GLY A 77 -23.61 2.11 4.79
N GLU A 78 -24.36 1.90 5.88
CA GLU A 78 -24.44 2.85 7.00
C GLU A 78 -23.11 2.99 7.74
N SER A 79 -22.31 1.92 7.79
CA SER A 79 -20.97 1.95 8.40
C SER A 79 -20.01 2.92 7.70
N LEU A 80 -20.26 3.28 6.43
CA LEU A 80 -19.42 4.20 5.66
C LEU A 80 -19.67 5.67 5.97
N ARG A 81 -20.76 6.01 6.67
CA ARG A 81 -21.12 7.41 6.95
C ARG A 81 -20.07 8.18 7.74
N PRO A 82 -19.56 7.67 8.87
CA PRO A 82 -18.50 8.35 9.62
C PRO A 82 -17.25 8.62 8.76
N LEU A 83 -16.96 7.73 7.81
CA LEU A 83 -15.78 7.83 6.94
C LEU A 83 -15.88 8.98 5.93
N TYR A 84 -17.02 9.12 5.24
CA TYR A 84 -17.18 10.25 4.32
C TYR A 84 -17.48 11.57 5.05
N GLU A 85 -18.00 11.55 6.28
CA GLU A 85 -18.10 12.75 7.13
C GLU A 85 -16.71 13.23 7.58
N PHE A 86 -15.83 12.31 7.98
CA PHE A 86 -14.43 12.60 8.24
C PHE A 86 -13.74 13.18 7.01
N ALA A 87 -13.90 12.55 5.84
CA ALA A 87 -13.30 13.06 4.62
C ALA A 87 -13.79 14.47 4.27
N ARG A 88 -15.08 14.76 4.49
CA ARG A 88 -15.65 16.10 4.30
C ARG A 88 -15.01 17.15 5.23
N SER A 89 -14.61 16.76 6.44
CA SER A 89 -13.93 17.69 7.36
C SER A 89 -12.53 18.11 6.91
N LEU A 90 -11.89 17.32 6.04
CA LEU A 90 -10.54 17.57 5.53
C LEU A 90 -10.51 18.22 4.14
N VAL A 91 -11.50 17.91 3.29
CA VAL A 91 -11.59 18.44 1.92
C VAL A 91 -12.25 19.82 1.93
N PRO A 92 -11.64 20.88 1.37
CA PRO A 92 -12.27 22.20 1.36
C PRO A 92 -13.59 22.20 0.59
N ASP A 93 -14.60 22.93 1.09
CA ASP A 93 -15.98 22.91 0.57
C ASP A 93 -16.09 23.09 -0.95
N ALA A 94 -15.26 23.96 -1.54
CA ALA A 94 -15.24 24.23 -2.98
C ALA A 94 -14.84 23.00 -3.85
N TYR A 95 -14.22 22.00 -3.24
CA TYR A 95 -13.73 20.78 -3.90
C TYR A 95 -14.56 19.54 -3.58
N VAL A 96 -15.44 19.56 -2.58
CA VAL A 96 -16.18 18.36 -2.12
C VAL A 96 -16.96 17.70 -3.27
N ALA A 97 -17.79 18.46 -3.97
CA ALA A 97 -18.65 17.94 -5.05
C ALA A 97 -17.88 17.38 -6.28
N ARG A 98 -16.59 17.73 -6.44
CA ARG A 98 -15.73 17.23 -7.53
C ARG A 98 -14.70 16.21 -7.07
N THR A 99 -14.62 15.95 -5.77
CA THR A 99 -13.65 15.04 -5.17
C THR A 99 -14.19 13.62 -5.29
N PRO A 100 -13.51 12.71 -6.00
CA PRO A 100 -13.92 11.31 -6.08
C PRO A 100 -13.87 10.63 -4.72
N ILE A 101 -14.90 9.84 -4.42
CA ILE A 101 -14.86 8.82 -3.37
C ILE A 101 -14.89 7.43 -4.01
N VAL A 102 -13.89 6.61 -3.70
CA VAL A 102 -13.64 5.32 -4.36
C VAL A 102 -13.56 4.25 -3.28
N LEU A 103 -14.36 3.19 -3.39
CA LEU A 103 -14.33 2.06 -2.47
C LEU A 103 -13.67 0.85 -3.14
N MET A 104 -12.58 0.38 -2.54
CA MET A 104 -11.87 -0.81 -2.97
C MET A 104 -11.87 -1.81 -1.82
N ALA A 105 -12.76 -2.80 -1.90
CA ALA A 105 -12.81 -3.87 -0.92
C ALA A 105 -11.79 -4.97 -1.23
N THR A 106 -11.05 -5.43 -0.23
CA THR A 106 -9.89 -6.32 -0.39
C THR A 106 -10.22 -7.78 -0.04
N ALA A 107 -9.22 -8.54 0.43
CA ALA A 107 -9.34 -9.96 0.77
C ALA A 107 -10.49 -10.29 1.72
N GLY A 108 -10.85 -9.41 2.65
CA GLY A 108 -11.96 -9.65 3.59
C GLY A 108 -13.26 -9.95 2.85
N LEU A 109 -13.65 -9.06 1.93
CA LEU A 109 -14.88 -9.23 1.16
C LEU A 109 -14.74 -10.29 0.05
N ARG A 110 -13.52 -10.53 -0.49
CA ARG A 110 -13.25 -11.68 -1.39
C ARG A 110 -13.53 -13.03 -0.71
N SER A 111 -13.24 -13.14 0.59
CA SER A 111 -13.40 -14.35 1.38
C SER A 111 -14.85 -14.68 1.77
N VAL A 112 -15.82 -13.79 1.53
CA VAL A 112 -17.24 -14.08 1.77
C VAL A 112 -17.71 -15.14 0.74
N PRO A 113 -18.08 -16.37 1.17
CA PRO A 113 -18.41 -17.45 0.23
C PRO A 113 -19.73 -17.21 -0.50
N ASP A 114 -20.70 -16.59 0.19
CA ASP A 114 -22.00 -16.26 -0.38
C ASP A 114 -21.87 -15.05 -1.31
N ARG A 115 -21.92 -15.33 -2.62
CA ARG A 115 -21.88 -14.29 -3.65
C ARG A 115 -23.06 -13.31 -3.54
N GLY A 116 -24.24 -13.79 -3.19
CA GLY A 116 -25.43 -12.94 -3.02
C GLY A 116 -25.26 -11.94 -1.87
N ALA A 117 -24.72 -12.39 -0.74
CA ALA A 117 -24.38 -11.54 0.40
C ALA A 117 -23.30 -10.51 0.01
N ARG A 118 -22.23 -10.95 -0.66
CA ARG A 118 -21.17 -10.05 -1.15
C ARG A 118 -21.70 -8.97 -2.08
N ASP A 119 -22.53 -9.35 -3.04
CA ASP A 119 -23.13 -8.43 -4.00
C ASP A 119 -24.13 -7.49 -3.30
N ALA A 120 -24.85 -7.96 -2.28
CA ALA A 120 -25.75 -7.14 -1.47
C ALA A 120 -25.00 -6.08 -0.64
N ILE A 121 -23.88 -6.47 0.00
CA ILE A 121 -22.99 -5.54 0.72
C ILE A 121 -22.52 -4.45 -0.23
N LEU A 122 -22.01 -4.82 -1.40
CA LEU A 122 -21.47 -3.85 -2.35
C LEU A 122 -22.56 -2.91 -2.90
N ARG A 123 -23.78 -3.42 -3.13
CA ARG A 123 -24.94 -2.58 -3.50
C ARG A 123 -25.29 -1.58 -2.40
N SER A 124 -25.29 -2.00 -1.14
CA SER A 124 -25.55 -1.12 0.00
C SER A 124 -24.50 -0.01 0.11
N CYS A 125 -23.22 -0.36 -0.03
CA CYS A 125 -22.12 0.60 -0.07
C CYS A 125 -22.29 1.61 -1.22
N ARG A 126 -22.60 1.15 -2.44
CA ARG A 126 -22.87 2.04 -3.59
C ARG A 126 -24.00 3.02 -3.31
N ALA A 127 -25.11 2.54 -2.74
CA ALA A 127 -26.25 3.38 -2.40
C ALA A 127 -25.89 4.44 -1.34
N SER A 128 -25.05 4.09 -0.36
CA SER A 128 -24.56 5.02 0.66
C SER A 128 -23.63 6.09 0.05
N LEU A 129 -22.67 5.68 -0.77
CA LEU A 129 -21.71 6.58 -1.42
C LEU A 129 -22.37 7.52 -2.43
N ALA A 130 -23.39 7.06 -3.15
CA ALA A 130 -24.19 7.89 -4.04
C ALA A 130 -24.98 9.00 -3.30
N ARG A 131 -25.24 8.84 -1.99
CA ARG A 131 -25.85 9.87 -1.14
C ARG A 131 -24.83 10.79 -0.47
N SER A 132 -23.53 10.46 -0.56
CA SER A 132 -22.46 11.28 0.01
C SER A 132 -22.31 12.59 -0.77
N PRO A 133 -21.69 13.64 -0.21
CA PRO A 133 -21.51 14.91 -0.91
C PRO A 133 -20.39 14.87 -1.97
N PHE A 134 -19.70 13.73 -2.10
CA PHE A 134 -18.57 13.53 -3.00
C PHE A 134 -18.99 13.08 -4.39
N LEU A 135 -18.10 13.24 -5.37
CA LEU A 135 -18.30 12.67 -6.70
C LEU A 135 -18.20 11.15 -6.61
N PHE A 136 -19.25 10.45 -7.05
CA PHE A 136 -19.30 8.99 -7.02
C PHE A 136 -19.82 8.42 -8.35
N ARG A 137 -19.28 7.26 -8.74
CA ARG A 137 -19.77 6.42 -9.84
C ARG A 137 -19.84 4.98 -9.34
N ASP A 138 -20.89 4.23 -9.69
CA ASP A 138 -21.07 2.85 -9.22
C ASP A 138 -19.86 1.94 -9.47
N ALA A 139 -19.15 2.15 -10.58
CA ALA A 139 -17.94 1.42 -10.96
C ALA A 139 -16.74 1.70 -10.03
N TRP A 140 -16.77 2.74 -9.20
CA TRP A 140 -15.72 3.08 -8.24
C TRP A 140 -15.90 2.38 -6.89
N ALA A 141 -16.97 1.63 -6.70
CA ALA A 141 -17.12 0.71 -5.58
C ALA A 141 -17.01 -0.73 -6.09
N GLU A 142 -15.86 -1.36 -5.88
CA GLU A 142 -15.56 -2.71 -6.37
C GLU A 142 -14.80 -3.57 -5.34
N VAL A 143 -14.82 -4.88 -5.55
CA VAL A 143 -13.93 -5.82 -4.88
C VAL A 143 -12.70 -5.99 -5.75
N ILE A 144 -11.54 -5.50 -5.31
CA ILE A 144 -10.33 -5.53 -6.13
C ILE A 144 -9.71 -6.93 -6.15
N ALA A 145 -9.02 -7.26 -7.24
CA ALA A 145 -8.18 -8.45 -7.31
C ALA A 145 -6.97 -8.29 -6.39
N GLY A 146 -6.43 -9.40 -5.88
CA GLY A 146 -5.24 -9.35 -5.01
C GLY A 146 -3.98 -8.90 -5.77
N SER A 147 -3.92 -9.16 -7.07
CA SER A 147 -2.88 -8.65 -7.98
C SER A 147 -2.84 -7.12 -7.97
N LYS A 148 -4.01 -6.46 -8.04
CA LYS A 148 -4.16 -5.00 -8.00
C LYS A 148 -3.74 -4.41 -6.66
N GLU A 149 -4.11 -5.06 -5.55
CA GLU A 149 -3.72 -4.63 -4.19
C GLU A 149 -2.19 -4.58 -4.06
N GLY A 150 -1.50 -5.66 -4.46
CA GLY A 150 -0.04 -5.69 -4.50
C GLY A 150 0.58 -4.70 -5.51
N LEU A 151 -0.05 -4.54 -6.69
CA LEU A 151 0.39 -3.56 -7.69
C LEU A 151 0.33 -2.13 -7.14
N TYR A 152 -0.75 -1.76 -6.46
CA TYR A 152 -0.88 -0.43 -5.88
C TYR A 152 0.12 -0.22 -4.74
N ALA A 153 0.36 -1.22 -3.88
CA ALA A 153 1.43 -1.15 -2.88
C ALA A 153 2.82 -0.92 -3.52
N TRP A 154 3.08 -1.60 -4.64
CA TRP A 154 4.31 -1.41 -5.41
C TRP A 154 4.42 -0.03 -6.05
N VAL A 155 3.32 0.51 -6.58
CA VAL A 155 3.25 1.89 -7.11
C VAL A 155 3.54 2.89 -5.99
N ALA A 156 2.93 2.72 -4.82
CA ALA A 156 3.14 3.58 -3.65
C ALA A 156 4.61 3.59 -3.20
N ALA A 157 5.21 2.41 -3.03
CA ALA A 157 6.59 2.27 -2.59
C ALA A 157 7.58 2.94 -3.56
N ASN A 158 7.39 2.72 -4.85
CA ASN A 158 8.29 3.24 -5.87
C ASN A 158 8.00 4.71 -6.24
N TYR A 159 6.78 5.20 -6.00
CA TYR A 159 6.49 6.64 -5.99
C TYR A 159 7.22 7.32 -4.83
N ALA A 160 7.13 6.74 -3.63
CA ALA A 160 7.76 7.29 -2.43
C ALA A 160 9.30 7.25 -2.49
N ALA A 161 9.87 6.26 -3.18
CA ALA A 161 11.30 6.18 -3.47
C ALA A 161 11.78 7.13 -4.58
N ASP A 162 10.87 7.87 -5.22
CA ASP A 162 11.10 8.64 -6.44
C ASP A 162 11.65 7.81 -7.62
N SER A 163 11.50 6.47 -7.58
CA SER A 163 12.02 5.53 -8.58
C SER A 163 11.11 5.34 -9.79
N LEU A 164 9.81 5.65 -9.68
CA LEU A 164 8.90 5.61 -10.83
C LEU A 164 9.07 6.80 -11.78
N PHE A 165 9.30 8.01 -11.25
CA PHE A 165 9.17 9.25 -12.02
C PHE A 165 10.45 10.08 -12.12
N ALA A 166 11.41 9.93 -11.20
CA ALA A 166 12.60 10.77 -11.13
C ALA A 166 13.94 10.03 -11.29
N ARG A 167 13.99 8.71 -11.02
CA ARG A 167 15.17 7.87 -11.22
C ARG A 167 14.94 6.82 -12.32
N ASP A 168 16.03 6.15 -12.67
CA ASP A 168 16.05 5.06 -13.63
C ASP A 168 15.11 3.91 -13.20
N PRO A 169 14.05 3.60 -13.98
CA PRO A 169 13.07 2.55 -13.67
C PRO A 169 13.67 1.13 -13.74
N ARG A 170 14.98 0.99 -14.01
CA ARG A 170 15.72 -0.26 -13.78
C ARG A 170 15.85 -0.61 -12.30
N TYR A 171 15.75 0.36 -11.39
CA TYR A 171 15.95 0.14 -9.95
C TYR A 171 14.69 0.46 -9.14
N THR A 172 13.78 -0.50 -9.08
CA THR A 172 12.55 -0.44 -8.27
C THR A 172 12.67 -1.35 -7.05
N LEU A 173 12.04 -0.97 -5.94
CA LEU A 173 11.79 -1.85 -4.80
C LEU A 173 10.80 -2.93 -5.24
N GLY A 174 11.01 -4.17 -4.77
CA GLY A 174 9.92 -5.13 -4.65
C GLY A 174 9.15 -4.87 -3.37
N VAL A 175 7.90 -5.31 -3.31
CA VAL A 175 7.01 -5.17 -2.15
C VAL A 175 6.54 -6.53 -1.68
N LEU A 176 6.58 -6.74 -0.38
CA LEU A 176 6.03 -7.86 0.36
C LEU A 176 5.01 -7.28 1.35
N GLU A 177 3.73 -7.53 1.12
CA GLU A 177 2.68 -7.02 2.00
C GLU A 177 2.05 -8.19 2.75
N LEU A 178 1.95 -8.08 4.07
CA LEU A 178 1.22 -9.05 4.89
C LEU A 178 0.00 -8.34 5.49
N GLY A 179 -1.13 -8.46 4.82
CA GLY A 179 -2.41 -8.02 5.36
C GLY A 179 -2.97 -9.00 6.39
N GLY A 180 -4.22 -8.76 6.78
CA GLY A 180 -4.93 -9.64 7.72
C GLY A 180 -5.46 -10.93 7.08
N ALA A 181 -5.96 -10.82 5.85
CA ALA A 181 -6.59 -11.94 5.13
C ALA A 181 -5.77 -12.49 3.94
N SER A 182 -4.82 -11.73 3.38
CA SER A 182 -3.93 -12.18 2.31
C SER A 182 -2.50 -11.68 2.50
N MET A 183 -1.58 -12.30 1.78
CA MET A 183 -0.19 -11.87 1.63
C MET A 183 0.09 -11.64 0.14
N GLN A 184 0.80 -10.56 -0.19
CA GLN A 184 1.10 -10.16 -1.55
C GLN A 184 2.62 -10.08 -1.75
N VAL A 185 3.05 -10.41 -2.96
CA VAL A 185 4.42 -10.21 -3.44
C VAL A 185 4.35 -9.55 -4.81
N THR A 186 5.05 -8.43 -4.96
CA THR A 186 5.00 -7.65 -6.20
C THR A 186 6.37 -7.06 -6.50
N PHE A 187 6.89 -7.26 -7.72
CA PHE A 187 8.17 -6.68 -8.14
C PHE A 187 8.28 -6.58 -9.66
N LYS A 188 9.12 -5.67 -10.14
CA LYS A 188 9.45 -5.56 -11.56
C LYS A 188 10.13 -6.84 -12.05
N VAL A 189 9.66 -7.40 -13.15
CA VAL A 189 10.31 -8.54 -13.81
C VAL A 189 11.63 -8.09 -14.44
N PRO A 190 12.77 -8.76 -14.18
CA PRO A 190 14.03 -8.46 -14.86
C PRO A 190 13.91 -8.69 -16.38
N GLU A 191 14.49 -7.80 -17.19
CA GLU A 191 14.43 -7.88 -18.66
C GLU A 191 15.09 -9.15 -19.24
N ASP A 192 16.04 -9.73 -18.50
CA ASP A 192 16.73 -10.98 -18.85
C ASP A 192 16.04 -12.24 -18.29
N ALA A 193 14.91 -12.10 -17.59
CA ALA A 193 14.15 -13.22 -17.04
C ALA A 193 13.02 -13.65 -17.99
N PRO A 194 12.62 -14.94 -17.97
CA PRO A 194 11.41 -15.38 -18.66
C PRO A 194 10.19 -14.59 -18.17
N ALA A 195 9.31 -14.21 -19.11
CA ALA A 195 8.05 -13.57 -18.77
C ALA A 195 7.20 -14.51 -17.90
N PRO A 196 6.66 -14.03 -16.76
CA PRO A 196 5.67 -14.78 -16.00
C PRO A 196 4.40 -15.02 -16.84
N PRO A 197 3.59 -16.04 -16.52
CA PRO A 197 2.27 -16.20 -17.13
C PRO A 197 1.40 -14.94 -16.92
N ASP A 198 0.50 -14.65 -17.86
CA ASP A 198 -0.37 -13.46 -17.84
C ASP A 198 -1.14 -13.31 -16.52
N GLU A 199 -1.56 -14.41 -15.89
CA GLU A 199 -2.25 -14.41 -14.59
C GLU A 199 -1.45 -13.74 -13.45
N PHE A 200 -0.11 -13.73 -13.56
CA PHE A 200 0.79 -13.16 -12.55
C PHE A 200 1.47 -11.88 -13.04
N THR A 201 1.03 -11.32 -14.16
CA THR A 201 1.68 -10.19 -14.82
C THR A 201 0.72 -9.01 -14.90
N GLU A 202 1.18 -7.86 -14.44
CA GLU A 202 0.52 -6.57 -14.64
C GLU A 202 1.44 -5.65 -15.43
N HIS A 203 0.85 -4.80 -16.27
CA HIS A 203 1.56 -3.80 -17.06
C HIS A 203 1.18 -2.41 -16.58
N ILE A 204 2.18 -1.59 -16.31
CA ILE A 204 1.97 -0.19 -15.97
C ILE A 204 2.69 0.72 -16.95
N HIS A 205 2.01 1.80 -17.34
CA HIS A 205 2.58 2.84 -18.17
C HIS A 205 3.06 3.95 -17.25
N VAL A 206 4.39 4.10 -17.16
CA VAL A 206 4.99 5.15 -16.34
C VAL A 206 5.55 6.24 -17.24
N PRO A 207 5.14 7.49 -17.02
CA PRO A 207 5.67 8.62 -17.78
C PRO A 207 7.11 8.94 -17.40
N THR A 208 8.03 8.52 -18.25
CA THR A 208 9.46 8.69 -18.07
C THR A 208 9.97 9.92 -18.80
N VAL A 209 11.19 10.32 -18.47
CA VAL A 209 11.96 11.21 -19.32
C VAL A 209 12.87 10.29 -20.14
N LYS A 210 12.77 10.29 -21.47
CA LYS A 210 13.71 9.50 -22.28
C LYS A 210 15.10 10.12 -22.12
N PRO A 211 16.15 9.34 -21.75
CA PRO A 211 17.51 9.84 -21.83
C PRO A 211 17.83 10.23 -23.27
N HIS A 212 18.57 11.32 -23.47
CA HIS A 212 18.88 11.78 -24.82
C HIS A 212 19.71 10.69 -25.53
N PRO A 213 19.56 10.44 -26.86
CA PRO A 213 20.32 9.42 -27.57
C PRO A 213 21.85 9.50 -27.38
N SER A 214 22.37 10.70 -27.11
CA SER A 214 23.78 10.92 -26.77
C SER A 214 24.21 10.38 -25.40
N ASP A 215 23.28 10.24 -24.45
CA ASP A 215 23.54 9.66 -23.12
C ASP A 215 23.67 8.14 -23.21
N LEU A 216 22.97 7.52 -24.17
CA LEU A 216 23.11 6.10 -24.51
C LEU A 216 24.39 5.82 -25.30
N ALA A 217 24.88 6.78 -26.08
CA ALA A 217 26.13 6.68 -26.85
C ALA A 217 27.41 6.89 -26.01
N GLY A 218 27.29 7.35 -24.75
CA GLY A 218 28.41 7.75 -23.91
C GLY A 218 28.93 6.70 -22.92
N ALA A 219 28.39 5.47 -22.90
CA ALA A 219 28.80 4.41 -21.97
C ALA A 219 30.14 3.74 -22.34
N GLY A 220 31.04 4.47 -23.00
CA GLY A 220 32.46 4.14 -23.10
C GLY A 220 33.21 4.65 -21.87
N ALA A 221 33.99 3.78 -21.23
CA ALA A 221 34.68 4.02 -19.97
C ALA A 221 35.44 5.36 -19.92
N GLY A 222 35.07 6.25 -18.98
CA GLY A 222 35.96 7.33 -18.52
C GLY A 222 35.40 8.74 -18.37
N ALA A 223 34.14 9.03 -18.70
CA ALA A 223 33.61 10.40 -18.59
C ALA A 223 32.94 10.68 -17.24
N THR A 224 33.37 11.73 -16.53
CA THR A 224 32.72 12.26 -15.32
C THR A 224 31.38 12.94 -15.68
N PRO A 225 30.30 12.72 -14.92
CA PRO A 225 28.99 13.29 -15.23
C PRO A 225 28.96 14.78 -14.90
N SER A 226 28.62 15.61 -15.88
CA SER A 226 28.45 17.07 -15.72
C SER A 226 26.98 17.43 -15.44
N PRO A 227 26.67 18.41 -14.56
CA PRO A 227 25.30 18.64 -14.04
C PRO A 227 24.33 19.32 -15.02
N SER A 228 24.76 19.65 -16.25
CA SER A 228 24.05 20.58 -17.13
C SER A 228 23.17 19.93 -18.22
N ARG A 229 23.04 18.60 -18.29
CA ARG A 229 22.43 17.92 -19.45
C ARG A 229 20.92 17.63 -19.37
N THR A 230 20.22 18.06 -18.31
CA THR A 230 18.79 17.76 -18.09
C THR A 230 17.81 18.70 -18.81
N ARG A 231 18.27 19.60 -19.68
CA ARG A 231 17.41 20.64 -20.29
C ARG A 231 16.63 20.20 -21.55
N ASP A 232 17.04 19.12 -22.23
CA ASP A 232 16.48 18.74 -23.55
C ASP A 232 15.81 17.36 -23.54
N ALA A 233 15.21 16.99 -22.41
CA ALA A 233 14.75 15.63 -22.19
C ALA A 233 13.29 15.47 -22.63
N GLU A 234 13.04 14.66 -23.66
CA GLU A 234 11.69 14.47 -24.23
C GLU A 234 10.78 13.65 -23.29
N PRO A 235 9.49 14.02 -23.17
CA PRO A 235 8.49 13.19 -22.50
C PRO A 235 8.40 11.81 -23.15
N GLY A 236 8.55 10.76 -22.36
CA GLY A 236 8.39 9.37 -22.76
C GLY A 236 7.35 8.65 -21.92
N VAL A 237 6.92 7.48 -22.40
CA VAL A 237 6.19 6.50 -21.62
C VAL A 237 7.00 5.22 -21.66
N THR A 238 7.28 4.65 -20.49
CA THR A 238 7.91 3.35 -20.34
C THR A 238 6.88 2.39 -19.78
N GLU A 239 6.61 1.31 -20.50
CA GLU A 239 5.86 0.19 -19.94
C GLU A 239 6.77 -0.60 -19.00
N ILE A 240 6.27 -0.91 -17.80
CA ILE A 240 6.97 -1.75 -16.83
C ILE A 240 6.12 -3.00 -16.62
N THR A 241 6.72 -4.16 -16.87
CA THR A 241 6.16 -5.47 -16.54
C THR A 241 6.40 -5.77 -15.06
N VAL A 242 5.32 -6.00 -14.33
CA VAL A 242 5.33 -6.24 -12.89
C VAL A 242 4.77 -7.65 -12.63
N TYR A 243 5.57 -8.47 -11.94
CA TYR A 243 5.06 -9.71 -11.36
C TYR A 243 4.27 -9.36 -10.11
N THR A 244 3.08 -9.92 -9.95
CA THR A 244 2.28 -9.76 -8.75
C THR A 244 1.54 -11.05 -8.42
N HIS A 245 1.53 -11.42 -7.15
CA HIS A 245 0.76 -12.55 -6.66
C HIS A 245 0.17 -12.24 -5.28
N SER A 246 -1.06 -12.68 -5.07
CA SER A 246 -1.78 -12.55 -3.80
C SER A 246 -2.24 -13.91 -3.30
N ALA A 247 -1.69 -14.35 -2.18
CA ALA A 247 -2.07 -15.59 -1.53
C ALA A 247 -3.19 -15.34 -0.50
N LEU A 248 -4.44 -15.50 -0.94
CA LEU A 248 -5.62 -15.40 -0.07
C LEU A 248 -5.59 -16.47 1.03
N GLY A 249 -5.95 -16.13 2.27
CA GLY A 249 -5.91 -17.02 3.41
C GLY A 249 -4.54 -17.15 4.09
N LEU A 250 -3.53 -16.43 3.58
CA LEU A 250 -2.19 -16.36 4.19
C LEU A 250 -1.85 -14.98 4.77
N GLY A 251 -2.85 -14.09 4.90
CA GLY A 251 -2.71 -12.94 5.79
C GLY A 251 -2.56 -13.41 7.25
N GLN A 252 -2.02 -12.55 8.11
CA GLN A 252 -1.62 -12.93 9.47
C GLN A 252 -2.77 -13.60 10.24
N GLU A 253 -3.95 -12.97 10.33
CA GLU A 253 -5.07 -13.52 11.07
C GLU A 253 -5.69 -14.73 10.38
N ALA A 254 -5.87 -14.67 9.05
CA ALA A 254 -6.44 -15.80 8.32
C ALA A 254 -5.58 -17.08 8.44
N ALA A 255 -4.25 -16.91 8.42
CA ALA A 255 -3.30 -17.99 8.64
C ALA A 255 -3.34 -18.48 10.11
N PHE A 256 -3.42 -17.56 11.07
CA PHE A 256 -3.53 -17.93 12.49
C PHE A 256 -4.81 -18.72 12.78
N GLU A 257 -5.95 -18.27 12.26
CA GLU A 257 -7.21 -19.01 12.35
C GLU A 257 -7.14 -20.38 11.67
N ALA A 258 -6.45 -20.48 10.53
CA ALA A 258 -6.24 -21.76 9.85
C ALA A 258 -5.40 -22.73 10.69
N HIS A 259 -4.36 -22.22 11.37
CA HIS A 259 -3.58 -22.96 12.35
C HIS A 259 -4.45 -23.44 13.52
N GLU A 260 -5.28 -22.56 14.10
CA GLU A 260 -6.18 -22.96 15.18
C GLU A 260 -7.18 -24.03 14.76
N ARG A 261 -7.75 -23.93 13.54
CA ARG A 261 -8.63 -24.97 12.98
C ARG A 261 -7.89 -26.30 12.83
N ALA A 262 -6.63 -26.28 12.38
CA ALA A 262 -5.81 -27.47 12.25
C ALA A 262 -5.54 -28.13 13.62
N LEU A 263 -5.26 -27.35 14.67
CA LEU A 263 -5.10 -27.87 16.03
C LEU A 263 -6.38 -28.52 16.57
N ARG A 264 -7.55 -27.90 16.34
CA ARG A 264 -8.86 -28.48 16.76
C ARG A 264 -9.16 -29.79 16.03
N ALA A 265 -8.83 -29.86 14.73
CA ALA A 265 -8.99 -31.08 13.95
C ALA A 265 -8.05 -32.19 14.47
N GLU A 266 -6.79 -31.85 14.79
CA GLU A 266 -5.84 -32.79 15.38
C GLU A 266 -6.32 -33.30 16.74
N LEU A 267 -6.77 -32.39 17.62
CA LEU A 267 -7.34 -32.76 18.92
C LEU A 267 -8.53 -33.71 18.76
N SER A 268 -9.45 -33.43 17.82
CA SER A 268 -10.63 -34.26 17.55
C SER A 268 -10.26 -35.65 17.02
N SER A 269 -9.11 -35.79 16.35
CA SER A 269 -8.63 -37.07 15.82
C SER A 269 -8.01 -37.97 16.89
N ARG A 270 -7.58 -37.42 18.04
CA ARG A 270 -7.02 -38.17 19.16
C ARG A 270 -8.17 -38.82 19.96
N ARG A 271 -8.35 -40.14 19.82
CA ARG A 271 -9.34 -40.91 20.61
C ARG A 271 -8.87 -41.07 22.07
N GLY A 272 -9.59 -40.47 23.04
CA GLY A 272 -9.38 -40.71 24.49
C GLY A 272 -9.38 -39.45 25.36
N ALA A 273 -9.81 -39.59 26.63
CA ALA A 273 -10.26 -38.50 27.51
C ALA A 273 -9.19 -37.54 28.08
N THR A 274 -7.89 -37.70 27.76
CA THR A 274 -6.82 -36.92 28.42
C THR A 274 -5.61 -36.61 27.52
N THR A 275 -5.81 -36.32 26.23
CA THR A 275 -4.69 -35.84 25.40
C THR A 275 -4.73 -34.33 25.31
N GLU A 276 -3.98 -33.67 26.21
CA GLU A 276 -3.60 -32.29 26.02
C GLU A 276 -2.74 -32.18 24.73
N LEU A 277 -3.05 -31.19 23.90
CA LEU A 277 -2.31 -30.82 22.71
C LEU A 277 -1.52 -29.54 23.01
N SER A 278 -0.25 -29.52 22.64
CA SER A 278 0.59 -28.34 22.77
C SER A 278 0.51 -27.49 21.50
N ASP A 279 0.19 -26.21 21.64
CA ASP A 279 0.25 -25.21 20.57
C ASP A 279 1.65 -24.56 20.56
N PRO A 280 2.52 -24.92 19.59
CA PRO A 280 3.88 -24.39 19.53
C PRO A 280 3.93 -22.90 19.17
N CYS A 281 2.83 -22.34 18.65
CA CYS A 281 2.79 -20.99 18.08
C CYS A 281 2.31 -19.92 19.06
N VAL A 282 2.04 -20.30 20.31
CA VAL A 282 1.62 -19.39 21.36
C VAL A 282 2.59 -19.54 22.54
N PRO A 283 3.13 -18.44 23.10
CA PRO A 283 4.08 -18.50 24.21
C PRO A 283 3.51 -19.18 25.46
N VAL A 284 4.38 -19.89 26.19
CA VAL A 284 4.02 -20.58 27.43
C VAL A 284 3.48 -19.59 28.47
N GLY A 285 2.41 -19.97 29.17
CA GLY A 285 1.80 -19.17 30.22
C GLY A 285 0.73 -18.17 29.75
N TYR A 286 0.50 -18.06 28.43
CA TYR A 286 -0.65 -17.31 27.92
C TYR A 286 -1.97 -17.96 28.35
N VAL A 287 -2.95 -17.16 28.76
CA VAL A 287 -4.28 -17.67 29.13
C VAL A 287 -5.24 -17.41 27.97
N SER A 288 -5.41 -18.42 27.12
CA SER A 288 -6.32 -18.32 25.98
C SER A 288 -7.77 -18.16 26.43
N LYS A 289 -8.50 -17.22 25.83
CA LYS A 289 -9.95 -17.04 26.04
C LYS A 289 -10.82 -18.03 25.26
N ARG A 290 -10.20 -19.01 24.59
CA ARG A 290 -10.90 -20.00 23.78
C ARG A 290 -11.62 -21.04 24.63
N SER A 291 -12.72 -21.58 24.12
CA SER A 291 -13.49 -22.64 24.78
C SER A 291 -12.71 -23.96 24.94
N ASP A 292 -11.69 -24.20 24.11
CA ASP A 292 -10.84 -25.39 24.09
C ASP A 292 -9.49 -25.20 24.82
N ALA A 293 -9.31 -24.10 25.54
CA ALA A 293 -8.04 -23.72 26.18
C ALA A 293 -7.54 -24.70 27.25
N SER A 294 -8.41 -25.56 27.79
CA SER A 294 -8.02 -26.63 28.72
C SER A 294 -7.40 -27.84 28.02
N GLN A 295 -7.66 -28.02 26.73
CA GLN A 295 -7.17 -29.15 25.93
C GLN A 295 -6.03 -28.74 25.00
N ILE A 296 -6.02 -27.49 24.52
CA ILE A 296 -4.94 -26.95 23.69
C ILE A 296 -4.16 -25.94 24.52
N ARG A 297 -2.99 -26.36 25.01
CA ARG A 297 -2.12 -25.58 25.91
C ARG A 297 -1.06 -24.82 25.12
N PRO A 298 -0.77 -23.56 25.44
CA PRO A 298 0.37 -22.85 24.85
C PRO A 298 1.70 -23.54 25.18
N GLY A 299 2.51 -23.75 24.15
CA GLY A 299 3.72 -24.56 24.22
C GLY A 299 5.01 -23.89 23.80
N GLY A 300 4.95 -22.75 23.10
CA GLY A 300 6.11 -21.92 22.78
C GLY A 300 7.31 -22.66 22.17
N ASN A 301 7.19 -23.11 20.92
CA ASN A 301 8.28 -23.78 20.19
C ASN A 301 8.36 -23.24 18.75
N PHE A 302 9.34 -22.36 18.51
CA PHE A 302 9.44 -21.65 17.24
C PHE A 302 9.64 -22.57 16.04
N THR A 303 10.53 -23.56 16.12
CA THR A 303 10.78 -24.51 15.03
C THR A 303 9.52 -25.29 14.66
N ALA A 304 8.82 -25.84 15.66
CA ALA A 304 7.55 -26.52 15.43
C ALA A 304 6.46 -25.57 14.91
N CYS A 305 6.50 -24.30 15.32
CA CYS A 305 5.58 -23.30 14.79
C CYS A 305 5.87 -22.95 13.32
N VAL A 306 7.14 -22.84 12.92
CA VAL A 306 7.52 -22.66 11.50
C VAL A 306 7.03 -23.83 10.66
N ASP A 307 7.11 -25.07 11.17
CA ASP A 307 6.57 -26.24 10.47
C ASP A 307 5.04 -26.18 10.33
N ARG A 308 4.32 -25.73 11.38
CA ARG A 308 2.87 -25.50 11.33
C ARG A 308 2.52 -24.43 10.29
N ALA A 309 3.20 -23.29 10.31
CA ALA A 309 2.98 -22.21 9.35
C ALA A 309 3.32 -22.64 7.91
N ARG A 310 4.40 -23.41 7.73
CA ARG A 310 4.79 -23.99 6.44
C ARG A 310 3.71 -24.91 5.87
N ALA A 311 3.02 -25.68 6.70
CA ALA A 311 1.93 -26.55 6.26
C ALA A 311 0.73 -25.76 5.67
N LEU A 312 0.56 -24.50 6.06
CA LEU A 312 -0.50 -23.63 5.54
C LEU A 312 -0.20 -23.09 4.14
N LEU A 313 1.07 -23.04 3.74
CA LEU A 313 1.53 -22.41 2.50
C LEU A 313 1.11 -23.15 1.22
N GLY A 314 0.53 -24.35 1.29
CA GLY A 314 0.12 -25.12 0.10
C GLY A 314 1.30 -25.52 -0.79
N LEU A 315 2.50 -25.75 -0.23
CA LEU A 315 3.71 -26.06 -1.00
C LEU A 315 3.67 -27.44 -1.69
N ARG A 316 2.66 -28.26 -1.38
CA ARG A 316 2.44 -29.59 -1.98
C ARG A 316 1.30 -29.58 -3.01
N ASP A 317 0.69 -28.42 -3.23
CA ASP A 317 -0.37 -28.28 -4.22
C ASP A 317 0.20 -28.55 -5.63
N PRO A 318 -0.63 -28.99 -6.59
CA PRO A 318 -0.16 -29.25 -7.95
C PRO A 318 0.60 -28.06 -8.53
N CYS A 319 1.77 -28.31 -9.11
CA CYS A 319 2.62 -27.28 -9.69
C CYS A 319 2.54 -27.36 -11.22
N PRO A 320 1.75 -26.50 -11.89
CA PRO A 320 1.62 -26.52 -13.35
C PRO A 320 2.76 -25.79 -14.06
N HIS A 321 3.70 -25.19 -13.32
CA HIS A 321 4.82 -24.41 -13.83
C HIS A 321 6.15 -25.11 -13.55
N GLU A 322 7.22 -24.68 -14.23
CA GLU A 322 8.57 -25.19 -13.98
C GLU A 322 9.00 -24.99 -12.52
N ARG A 323 8.58 -23.87 -11.92
CA ARG A 323 8.84 -23.53 -10.53
C ARG A 323 7.60 -22.90 -9.90
N CYS A 324 7.12 -23.51 -8.82
CA CYS A 324 6.04 -22.96 -8.02
C CYS A 324 6.47 -22.54 -6.62
N GLY A 325 5.71 -21.62 -6.04
CA GLY A 325 5.81 -21.15 -4.67
C GLY A 325 4.60 -21.60 -3.86
N VAL A 326 4.00 -20.63 -3.18
CA VAL A 326 2.82 -20.81 -2.34
C VAL A 326 1.61 -21.27 -3.15
N LYS A 327 0.86 -22.25 -2.66
CA LYS A 327 -0.38 -22.76 -3.28
C LYS A 327 -0.25 -23.11 -4.77
N GLY A 328 0.89 -23.67 -5.17
CA GLY A 328 1.15 -24.04 -6.57
C GLY A 328 1.31 -22.86 -7.54
N SER A 329 1.39 -21.61 -7.04
CA SER A 329 1.50 -20.41 -7.89
C SER A 329 2.86 -20.33 -8.59
N TYR A 330 2.92 -19.72 -9.79
CA TYR A 330 4.18 -19.45 -10.46
C TYR A 330 5.14 -18.68 -9.54
N LEU A 331 6.37 -19.15 -9.44
CA LEU A 331 7.45 -18.48 -8.71
C LEU A 331 8.57 -18.12 -9.71
N PRO A 332 8.81 -16.82 -9.96
CA PRO A 332 9.88 -16.39 -10.84
C PRO A 332 11.25 -17.00 -10.47
N PRO A 333 12.11 -17.31 -11.45
CA PRO A 333 13.41 -17.95 -11.20
C PRO A 333 14.35 -17.07 -10.35
N ALA A 334 14.24 -15.75 -10.48
CA ALA A 334 15.01 -14.79 -9.69
C ALA A 334 14.09 -13.70 -9.11
N ILE A 335 14.15 -13.52 -7.79
CA ILE A 335 13.65 -12.33 -7.11
C ILE A 335 14.87 -11.44 -6.87
N ARG A 336 14.98 -10.34 -7.62
CA ARG A 336 16.13 -9.44 -7.60
C ARG A 336 15.74 -8.08 -7.03
N GLY A 337 16.71 -7.38 -6.48
CA GLY A 337 16.51 -6.05 -5.89
C GLY A 337 16.20 -6.10 -4.39
N GLU A 338 16.01 -4.92 -3.80
CA GLU A 338 15.63 -4.76 -2.40
C GLU A 338 14.12 -4.98 -2.26
N MET A 339 13.70 -5.79 -1.29
CA MET A 339 12.30 -6.03 -0.96
C MET A 339 11.91 -5.17 0.25
N LEU A 340 10.91 -4.31 0.07
CA LEU A 340 10.22 -3.59 1.14
C LEU A 340 9.09 -4.46 1.67
N ALA A 341 9.12 -4.79 2.96
CA ALA A 341 8.09 -5.55 3.65
C ALA A 341 7.25 -4.63 4.54
N THR A 342 5.97 -4.52 4.23
CA THR A 342 5.00 -3.58 4.82
C THR A 342 3.97 -4.30 5.70
N GLU A 343 3.14 -3.51 6.38
CA GLU A 343 2.03 -3.97 7.23
C GLU A 343 2.51 -4.95 8.32
N ASN A 344 1.91 -6.12 8.44
CA ASN A 344 2.22 -7.06 9.50
C ASN A 344 3.66 -7.60 9.44
N PHE A 345 4.35 -7.51 8.29
CA PHE A 345 5.80 -7.73 8.26
C PHE A 345 6.54 -6.68 9.11
N PHE A 346 6.19 -5.40 8.93
CA PHE A 346 6.78 -4.29 9.68
C PHE A 346 6.39 -4.34 11.16
N TYR A 347 5.11 -4.50 11.50
CA TYR A 347 4.66 -4.54 12.89
C TYR A 347 5.31 -5.69 13.66
N THR A 348 5.42 -6.88 13.04
CA THR A 348 6.13 -8.02 13.64
C THR A 348 7.61 -7.73 13.82
N ALA A 349 8.29 -7.19 12.80
CA ALA A 349 9.72 -6.86 12.91
C ALA A 349 10.00 -5.80 14.00
N ARG A 350 9.15 -4.77 14.08
CA ARG A 350 9.22 -3.72 15.10
C ARG A 350 9.03 -4.29 16.50
N PHE A 351 8.01 -5.11 16.70
CA PHE A 351 7.76 -5.80 17.96
C PHE A 351 8.97 -6.64 18.40
N LEU A 352 9.57 -7.37 17.47
CA LEU A 352 10.76 -8.19 17.71
C LEU A 352 12.06 -7.41 17.94
N GLY A 353 12.02 -6.07 17.87
CA GLY A 353 13.19 -5.20 18.03
C GLY A 353 14.23 -5.37 16.91
N LEU A 354 13.80 -5.77 15.71
CA LEU A 354 14.69 -5.90 14.57
C LEU A 354 15.02 -4.53 13.97
N PRO A 355 16.24 -4.33 13.44
CA PRO A 355 16.53 -3.15 12.63
C PRO A 355 15.67 -3.12 11.37
N GLU A 356 15.46 -1.92 10.81
CA GLU A 356 14.69 -1.73 9.56
C GLU A 356 15.17 -2.65 8.44
N ARG A 357 16.48 -2.93 8.35
CA ARG A 357 17.05 -3.94 7.45
C ARG A 357 17.55 -5.12 8.25
N ALA A 358 16.85 -6.24 8.16
CA ALA A 358 17.20 -7.48 8.85
C ALA A 358 17.22 -8.67 7.88
N THR A 359 18.00 -9.69 8.22
CA THR A 359 17.99 -10.96 7.49
C THR A 359 16.86 -11.86 7.96
N ILE A 360 16.47 -12.82 7.11
CA ILE A 360 15.51 -13.87 7.49
C ILE A 360 16.02 -14.66 8.71
N ALA A 361 17.33 -14.89 8.82
CA ALA A 361 17.94 -15.53 9.98
C ALA A 361 17.78 -14.71 11.27
N GLN A 362 17.90 -13.38 11.20
CA GLN A 362 17.66 -12.49 12.35
C GLN A 362 16.18 -12.52 12.78
N MET A 363 15.25 -12.52 11.82
CA MET A 363 13.82 -12.72 12.09
C MET A 363 13.56 -14.05 12.80
N ALA A 364 14.14 -15.15 12.31
CA ALA A 364 14.01 -16.46 12.92
C ALA A 364 14.56 -16.49 14.36
N GLY A 365 15.76 -15.97 14.59
CA GLY A 365 16.34 -15.92 15.93
C GLY A 365 15.57 -15.02 16.89
N ALA A 366 14.89 -13.98 16.40
CA ALA A 366 14.01 -13.15 17.22
C ALA A 366 12.68 -13.85 17.54
N GLY A 367 12.10 -14.55 16.57
CA GLY A 367 10.94 -15.40 16.78
C GLY A 367 11.19 -16.51 17.81
N GLU A 368 12.37 -17.13 17.78
CA GLU A 368 12.78 -18.14 18.76
C GLU A 368 12.80 -17.59 20.19
N ARG A 369 13.32 -16.38 20.39
CA ARG A 369 13.31 -15.71 21.70
C ARG A 369 11.90 -15.42 22.20
N VAL A 370 11.01 -14.95 21.33
CA VAL A 370 9.63 -14.61 21.72
C VAL A 370 8.79 -15.85 21.99
N CYS A 371 8.88 -16.87 21.13
CA CYS A 371 8.14 -18.11 21.33
C CYS A 371 8.59 -18.85 22.60
N GLY A 372 9.89 -18.83 22.92
CA GLY A 372 10.45 -19.48 24.11
C GLY A 372 10.36 -18.65 25.39
N ALA A 373 9.83 -17.43 25.35
CA ALA A 373 9.71 -16.57 26.52
C ALA A 373 8.47 -16.89 27.36
N GLU A 374 8.59 -16.71 28.67
CA GLU A 374 7.46 -16.76 29.59
C GLU A 374 6.51 -15.58 29.36
N TRP A 375 5.20 -15.86 29.28
CA TRP A 375 4.17 -14.86 28.99
C TRP A 375 4.24 -13.64 29.90
N ARG A 376 4.44 -13.84 31.21
CA ARG A 376 4.54 -12.73 32.19
C ARG A 376 5.69 -11.78 31.86
N SER A 377 6.81 -12.32 31.40
CA SER A 377 7.98 -11.52 31.02
C SER A 377 7.71 -10.73 29.73
N LEU A 378 7.01 -11.35 28.76
CA LEU A 378 6.60 -10.67 27.52
C LEU A 378 5.66 -9.49 27.82
N VAL A 379 4.64 -9.72 28.65
CA VAL A 379 3.69 -8.68 29.10
C VAL A 379 4.42 -7.57 29.84
N ALA A 380 5.30 -7.90 30.80
CA ALA A 380 6.05 -6.90 31.55
C ALA A 380 6.94 -6.03 30.64
N ALA A 381 7.60 -6.65 29.66
CA ALA A 381 8.50 -5.95 28.74
C ALA A 381 7.76 -5.05 27.72
N HIS A 382 6.58 -5.45 27.24
CA HIS A 382 5.91 -4.78 26.11
C HIS A 382 4.64 -4.03 26.50
N LEU A 383 3.91 -4.49 27.53
CA LEU A 383 2.68 -3.86 28.02
C LEU A 383 2.88 -3.17 29.39
N GLY A 384 3.91 -3.54 30.15
CA GLY A 384 4.24 -2.96 31.45
C GLY A 384 5.08 -1.68 31.38
N ALA A 385 5.89 -1.50 30.33
CA ALA A 385 6.67 -0.30 30.09
C ALA A 385 6.00 0.53 28.97
N ASN A 386 5.39 1.67 29.32
CA ASN A 386 4.84 2.74 28.46
C ASN A 386 3.30 2.86 28.34
N ARG A 387 2.63 3.09 29.48
CA ARG A 387 1.44 3.97 29.47
C ARG A 387 1.79 5.47 29.66
N ALA A 388 2.96 5.77 30.24
CA ALA A 388 3.33 7.14 30.64
C ALA A 388 4.31 7.87 29.70
N ALA A 389 4.89 7.17 28.71
CA ALA A 389 5.90 7.75 27.80
C ALA A 389 5.42 7.91 26.34
N ARG A 390 4.19 7.53 26.01
CA ARG A 390 3.59 7.80 24.71
C ARG A 390 3.16 9.27 24.71
N GLY A 391 4.02 10.13 24.17
CA GLY A 391 3.73 11.56 23.99
C GLY A 391 2.53 11.75 23.07
N GLU A 392 1.74 12.79 23.36
CA GLU A 392 0.67 13.28 22.49
C GLU A 392 1.26 13.59 21.11
N GLY A 393 0.99 12.73 20.11
CA GLY A 393 1.43 12.93 18.72
C GLY A 393 1.93 11.70 17.96
N GLU A 394 2.11 10.54 18.59
CA GLU A 394 2.50 9.30 17.89
C GLU A 394 1.29 8.39 17.62
N ASP A 395 0.85 8.37 16.35
CA ASP A 395 0.10 7.32 15.65
C ASP A 395 -0.89 6.48 16.50
N GLU A 396 -2.12 6.97 16.65
CA GLU A 396 -3.23 6.30 17.37
C GLU A 396 -3.79 5.02 16.68
N THR A 397 -2.98 4.26 15.93
CA THR A 397 -3.51 3.22 15.01
C THR A 397 -3.26 1.77 15.40
N PHE A 398 -2.54 1.46 16.49
CA PHE A 398 -2.36 0.08 16.96
C PHE A 398 -2.42 -0.02 18.49
N GLU A 399 -3.62 -0.24 19.03
CA GLU A 399 -3.76 -0.76 20.39
C GLU A 399 -3.29 -2.22 20.40
N GLU A 400 -2.01 -2.43 20.70
CA GLU A 400 -1.49 -3.76 21.03
C GLU A 400 -2.17 -4.25 22.31
N ASP A 401 -3.19 -5.08 22.16
CA ASP A 401 -3.79 -5.82 23.25
C ASP A 401 -3.07 -7.16 23.49
N GLU A 402 -3.36 -7.81 24.61
CA GLU A 402 -2.76 -9.11 24.94
C GLU A 402 -2.98 -10.18 23.85
N SER A 403 -4.06 -10.09 23.06
CA SER A 403 -4.33 -11.05 22.00
C SER A 403 -3.39 -10.85 20.81
N SER A 404 -3.07 -9.60 20.49
CA SER A 404 -2.09 -9.21 19.49
C SER A 404 -0.68 -9.65 19.90
N LEU A 405 -0.33 -9.47 21.19
CA LEU A 405 0.95 -9.90 21.76
C LEU A 405 1.15 -11.43 21.66
N ALA A 406 0.10 -12.21 21.91
CA ALA A 406 0.15 -13.67 21.83
C ALA A 406 0.40 -14.19 20.41
N MET A 407 0.10 -13.38 19.39
CA MET A 407 0.20 -13.78 17.98
C MET A 407 1.61 -13.64 17.41
N TYR A 408 2.48 -12.78 17.96
CA TYR A 408 3.79 -12.50 17.35
C TYR A 408 4.73 -13.72 17.26
N CYS A 409 4.56 -14.73 18.13
CA CYS A 409 5.25 -16.02 17.96
C CYS A 409 4.84 -16.66 16.62
N PHE A 410 3.54 -16.81 16.37
CA PHE A 410 3.02 -17.28 15.09
C PHE A 410 3.41 -16.37 13.92
N SER A 411 3.28 -15.05 14.06
CA SER A 411 3.55 -14.10 12.97
C SER A 411 5.00 -14.16 12.51
N SER A 412 5.95 -14.25 13.45
CA SER A 412 7.37 -14.43 13.12
C SER A 412 7.63 -15.75 12.39
N ALA A 413 6.97 -16.84 12.81
CA ALA A 413 7.09 -18.14 12.18
C ALA A 413 6.47 -18.17 10.77
N LEU A 414 5.32 -17.51 10.58
CA LEU A 414 4.66 -17.34 9.29
C LEU A 414 5.54 -16.55 8.32
N ILE A 415 6.13 -15.44 8.77
CA ILE A 415 7.05 -14.63 7.98
C ILE A 415 8.25 -15.47 7.53
N VAL A 416 8.90 -16.19 8.46
CA VAL A 416 10.05 -17.05 8.12
C VAL A 416 9.65 -18.16 7.15
N ALA A 417 8.50 -18.79 7.35
CA ALA A 417 7.99 -19.83 6.46
C ALA A 417 7.69 -19.27 5.05
N ALA A 418 6.99 -18.14 4.96
CA ALA A 418 6.63 -17.50 3.71
C ALA A 418 7.88 -17.09 2.90
N LEU A 419 8.87 -16.47 3.54
CA LEU A 419 10.08 -16.02 2.86
C LEU A 419 11.02 -17.18 2.49
N SER A 420 11.30 -18.09 3.43
CA SER A 420 12.28 -19.17 3.22
C SER A 420 11.73 -20.32 2.38
N HIS A 421 10.46 -20.68 2.58
CA HIS A 421 9.87 -21.83 1.91
C HIS A 421 8.90 -21.45 0.79
N GLY A 422 8.12 -20.37 0.97
CA GLY A 422 7.21 -19.86 -0.05
C GLY A 422 7.95 -19.20 -1.22
N LEU A 423 8.75 -18.18 -0.91
CA LEU A 423 9.54 -17.43 -1.91
C LEU A 423 10.94 -18.03 -2.16
N LYS A 424 11.33 -19.05 -1.39
CA LYS A 424 12.60 -19.77 -1.51
C LYS A 424 13.82 -18.83 -1.41
N LEU A 425 13.73 -17.81 -0.55
CA LEU A 425 14.82 -16.88 -0.27
C LEU A 425 15.84 -17.50 0.70
N PRO A 426 17.15 -17.25 0.53
CA PRO A 426 18.16 -17.76 1.46
C PRO A 426 18.07 -17.06 2.81
N ALA A 427 18.51 -17.73 3.88
CA ALA A 427 18.45 -17.19 5.25
C ALA A 427 19.17 -15.83 5.42
N GLN A 428 20.17 -15.55 4.58
CA GLN A 428 20.95 -14.31 4.57
C GLN A 428 20.32 -13.19 3.74
N ALA A 429 19.20 -13.45 3.03
CA ALA A 429 18.48 -12.43 2.30
C ALA A 429 18.08 -11.30 3.25
N LYS A 430 18.45 -10.07 2.90
CA LYS A 430 18.12 -8.86 3.66
C LYS A 430 16.79 -8.31 3.16
N ILE A 431 15.87 -8.11 4.09
CA ILE A 431 14.55 -7.54 3.85
C ILE A 431 14.47 -6.22 4.59
N ARG A 432 13.84 -5.22 3.97
CA ARG A 432 13.60 -3.91 4.57
C ARG A 432 12.18 -3.88 5.15
N PHE A 433 12.05 -3.94 6.46
CA PHE A 433 10.77 -3.88 7.18
C PHE A 433 10.42 -2.42 7.50
N SER A 434 9.50 -1.82 6.74
CA SER A 434 9.09 -0.41 6.93
C SER A 434 7.75 -0.13 6.26
N ASN A 435 6.90 0.66 6.91
CA ASN A 435 5.70 1.26 6.31
C ASN A 435 5.97 2.65 5.70
N SER A 436 7.23 3.04 5.54
CA SER A 436 7.60 4.32 4.94
C SER A 436 8.84 4.25 4.05
N VAL A 437 8.87 5.11 3.04
CA VAL A 437 10.00 5.28 2.12
C VAL A 437 10.21 6.77 1.89
N GLY A 438 11.45 7.25 2.06
CA GLY A 438 11.77 8.67 1.85
C GLY A 438 10.99 9.63 2.77
N GLY A 439 10.58 9.17 3.96
CA GLY A 439 9.76 9.94 4.90
C GLY A 439 8.27 10.00 4.56
N LYS A 440 7.82 9.31 3.50
CA LYS A 440 6.41 9.18 3.12
C LYS A 440 5.87 7.84 3.61
N ALA A 441 4.71 7.83 4.25
CA ALA A 441 3.98 6.60 4.53
C ALA A 441 3.66 5.89 3.20
N VAL A 442 3.72 4.55 3.21
CA VAL A 442 3.48 3.71 2.04
C VAL A 442 2.43 2.68 2.40
N ASP A 443 1.27 2.81 1.77
CA ASP A 443 0.21 1.82 1.74
C ASP A 443 -0.32 1.67 0.31
N TRP A 444 -1.09 0.61 0.06
CA TRP A 444 -1.68 0.40 -1.26
C TRP A 444 -2.74 1.46 -1.61
N ALA A 445 -3.38 2.12 -0.63
CA ALA A 445 -4.38 3.15 -0.87
C ALA A 445 -3.75 4.40 -1.51
N MET A 446 -2.52 4.77 -1.15
CA MET A 446 -1.75 5.83 -1.80
C MET A 446 -1.48 5.48 -3.26
N GLY A 447 -1.05 4.24 -3.51
CA GLY A 447 -0.80 3.77 -4.87
C GLY A 447 -2.07 3.73 -5.72
N ALA A 448 -3.20 3.35 -5.11
CA ALA A 448 -4.51 3.39 -5.74
C ALA A 448 -4.93 4.82 -6.07
N ALA A 449 -4.73 5.78 -5.17
CA ALA A 449 -5.01 7.20 -5.42
C ALA A 449 -4.16 7.75 -6.57
N ILE A 450 -2.87 7.40 -6.62
CA ILE A 450 -1.95 7.77 -7.70
C ILE A 450 -2.41 7.18 -9.03
N ALA A 451 -2.67 5.87 -9.09
CA ALA A 451 -3.09 5.17 -10.29
C ALA A 451 -4.46 5.66 -10.80
N PHE A 452 -5.41 5.86 -9.87
CA PHE A 452 -6.74 6.39 -10.18
C PHE A 452 -6.65 7.79 -10.79
N THR A 453 -5.81 8.65 -10.21
CA THR A 453 -5.60 10.02 -10.70
C THR A 453 -4.86 10.04 -12.04
N ALA A 454 -3.84 9.19 -12.21
CA ALA A 454 -3.14 9.06 -13.49
C ALA A 454 -4.09 8.63 -14.62
N ALA A 455 -4.93 7.62 -14.38
CA ALA A 455 -5.95 7.20 -15.34
C ALA A 455 -6.98 8.31 -15.64
N ALA A 456 -7.28 9.18 -14.67
CA ALA A 456 -8.15 10.32 -14.88
C ALA A 456 -7.50 11.43 -15.72
N VAL A 457 -6.18 11.62 -15.62
CA VAL A 457 -5.40 12.51 -16.50
C VAL A 457 -5.47 12.00 -17.94
N GLU A 458 -5.23 10.71 -18.16
CA GLU A 458 -5.24 10.09 -19.49
C GLU A 458 -6.62 10.16 -20.17
N ARG A 459 -7.69 10.03 -19.39
CA ARG A 459 -9.08 10.14 -19.87
C ARG A 459 -9.59 11.58 -19.98
N GLU A 460 -8.76 12.57 -19.68
CA GLU A 460 -9.14 13.99 -19.64
C GLU A 460 -10.39 14.26 -18.79
N GLU A 461 -10.49 13.62 -17.62
CA GLU A 461 -11.68 13.71 -16.78
C GLU A 461 -11.97 15.14 -16.32
N GLU A 462 -13.19 15.61 -16.53
CA GLU A 462 -13.60 16.99 -16.26
C GLU A 462 -13.47 17.39 -14.78
N TRP A 463 -13.75 16.46 -13.86
CA TRP A 463 -13.60 16.69 -12.41
C TRP A 463 -12.15 17.00 -12.02
N LEU A 464 -11.18 16.49 -12.79
CA LEU A 464 -9.76 16.70 -12.59
C LEU A 464 -9.26 17.97 -13.32
N LEU A 465 -9.65 18.18 -14.57
CA LEU A 465 -9.10 19.27 -15.38
C LEU A 465 -9.87 20.60 -15.24
N GLY A 466 -11.15 20.54 -14.87
CA GLY A 466 -12.08 21.66 -14.89
C GLY A 466 -12.68 21.89 -16.28
N SER A 467 -13.92 22.38 -16.33
CA SER A 467 -14.65 22.68 -17.57
C SER A 467 -13.84 23.64 -18.45
N GLY A 468 -13.40 23.16 -19.62
CA GLY A 468 -12.68 23.97 -20.63
C GLY A 468 -11.17 23.74 -20.75
N ASN A 469 -10.56 22.98 -19.85
CA ASN A 469 -9.12 22.68 -19.89
C ASN A 469 -8.87 21.31 -20.54
N ARG A 470 -8.86 21.23 -21.88
CA ARG A 470 -8.16 20.11 -22.53
C ARG A 470 -6.66 20.37 -22.48
N TRP A 471 -5.86 19.32 -22.25
CA TRP A 471 -4.40 19.43 -22.28
C TRP A 471 -3.86 19.90 -23.63
N THR A 472 -4.67 19.81 -24.69
CA THR A 472 -4.36 20.20 -26.08
C THR A 472 -4.24 21.71 -26.33
N SER A 473 -3.94 22.52 -25.32
CA SER A 473 -3.75 23.97 -25.47
C SER A 473 -2.57 24.51 -24.65
N ALA A 474 -1.78 23.67 -23.97
CA ALA A 474 -0.71 24.14 -23.07
C ALA A 474 0.62 24.47 -23.76
N TYR A 475 0.85 24.01 -24.99
CA TYR A 475 2.00 24.44 -25.82
C TYR A 475 1.59 25.26 -27.05
N GLY A 476 0.29 25.37 -27.34
CA GLY A 476 -0.26 26.08 -28.51
C GLY A 476 -0.97 27.39 -28.18
N ASP A 477 -1.88 27.41 -27.19
CA ASP A 477 -2.81 28.54 -27.03
C ASP A 477 -2.85 29.18 -25.62
N VAL A 478 -1.86 28.94 -24.74
CA VAL A 478 -1.69 29.78 -23.51
C VAL A 478 -1.17 31.19 -23.84
N VAL A 479 -1.03 31.53 -25.12
CA VAL A 479 -0.83 32.92 -25.57
C VAL A 479 -2.16 33.54 -26.01
N GLY A 480 -3.24 33.29 -25.25
CA GLY A 480 -4.39 34.19 -25.20
C GLY A 480 -4.11 35.48 -24.42
N PHE A 481 -2.90 35.65 -23.87
CA PHE A 481 -2.40 36.92 -23.39
C PHE A 481 -1.56 37.55 -24.51
N ASP A 482 -2.13 38.53 -25.20
CA ASP A 482 -1.40 39.28 -26.22
C ASP A 482 -0.19 39.94 -25.52
N TRP A 483 1.01 39.41 -25.74
CA TRP A 483 2.26 39.94 -25.18
C TRP A 483 2.47 41.41 -25.54
N ARG A 484 1.77 41.89 -26.58
CA ARG A 484 1.69 43.32 -26.93
C ARG A 484 1.05 44.13 -25.81
N ILE A 485 0.14 43.58 -24.99
CA ILE A 485 -0.45 44.26 -23.82
C ILE A 485 0.60 44.44 -22.73
N LEU A 486 1.42 43.44 -22.44
CA LEU A 486 2.52 43.55 -21.47
C LEU A 486 3.60 44.53 -21.97
N VAL A 487 3.91 44.49 -23.27
CA VAL A 487 4.82 45.46 -23.91
C VAL A 487 4.22 46.86 -23.95
N LEU A 488 2.91 47.03 -24.15
CA LEU A 488 2.21 48.31 -24.11
C LEU A 488 2.15 48.87 -22.69
N VAL A 489 1.83 48.05 -21.69
CA VAL A 489 1.84 48.45 -20.28
C VAL A 489 3.26 48.82 -19.85
N PHE A 490 4.28 48.07 -20.28
CA PHE A 490 5.68 48.39 -20.02
C PHE A 490 6.13 49.67 -20.76
N ALA A 491 5.75 49.86 -22.02
CA ALA A 491 6.06 51.06 -22.80
C ALA A 491 5.36 52.31 -22.23
N VAL A 492 4.10 52.20 -21.82
CA VAL A 492 3.36 53.29 -21.15
C VAL A 492 3.96 53.60 -19.78
N LEU A 493 4.35 52.59 -19.00
CA LEU A 493 5.04 52.81 -17.72
C LEU A 493 6.42 53.46 -17.89
N VAL A 494 7.18 53.09 -18.94
CA VAL A 494 8.46 53.73 -19.28
C VAL A 494 8.24 55.17 -19.77
N LEU A 495 7.18 55.44 -20.54
CA LEU A 495 6.81 56.79 -21.00
C LEU A 495 6.25 57.71 -19.90
N VAL A 496 5.73 57.15 -18.81
CA VAL A 496 5.21 57.91 -17.66
C VAL A 496 6.28 58.12 -16.57
N LEU A 497 7.42 57.41 -16.65
CA LEU A 497 8.53 57.44 -15.69
C LEU A 497 9.83 58.06 -16.22
N VAL A 498 9.85 58.47 -17.49
CA VAL A 498 10.84 59.38 -18.12
C VAL A 498 10.15 60.71 -18.35
#